data_AF-A0A5J4PZN5-F1
#
_entry.id   AF-A0A5J4PZN5-F1
#
_cell.length_a   1.000
_cell.length_b   1.000
_cell.length_c   1.000
_cell.angle_alpha   90.00
_cell.angle_beta   90.00
_cell.angle_gamma   90.00
#
_symmetry.space_group_name_H-M   'P 1'
#
loop_
_entity.id
_entity.type
_entity.pdbx_description
1 polymer ?
#
loop_
_entity_poly.entity_id
_entity_poly.type
_entity_poly.pdbx_seq_one_letter_code
_entity_poly.pdbx_strand_id
1 'polypeptide(L)'
;MQSCLCQFQDTNSEIEKREIADDTTSETEQKEISDDSFLQDKQQLARKKSNVRMQLIALKLFRILIDAVPNASDVVSTSRIMLFFKYMKLNVNITIDESLTAVALLQRFTSKQTEKGIQILSPKNIGTMLVVLAIVAIKANRDHTYKNSRFAKEFGIPLAVLNESEAAFMKIMDNSINID
;
A
#
# COMPACT_ATOMS: atom_id res chain seq x y z
N MET A 1 23.91 -19.29 54.26
CA MET A 1 24.18 -18.07 53.47
C MET A 1 22.93 -17.19 53.54
N GLN A 2 22.58 -16.60 54.68
CA GLN A 2 23.36 -15.75 55.62
C GLN A 2 23.41 -14.30 55.11
N SER A 3 22.80 -13.41 55.90
CA SER A 3 22.54 -12.01 55.58
C SER A 3 23.80 -11.14 55.68
N CYS A 4 23.83 -10.06 54.90
CA CYS A 4 24.63 -8.89 55.20
C CYS A 4 23.70 -7.79 55.74
N LEU A 5 24.01 -7.26 56.92
CA LEU A 5 23.23 -6.25 57.62
C LEU A 5 24.22 -5.40 58.42
N CYS A 6 24.38 -4.13 58.03
CA CYS A 6 25.14 -3.13 58.78
C CYS A 6 24.28 -1.87 58.93
N GLN A 7 24.14 -1.40 60.17
CA GLN A 7 23.56 -0.10 60.52
C GLN A 7 24.68 0.81 61.08
N PHE A 8 24.30 1.79 61.91
CA PHE A 8 25.10 2.83 62.57
C PHE A 8 25.42 4.03 61.63
N GLN A 9 24.83 5.23 61.81
CA GLN A 9 24.83 6.18 62.96
C GLN A 9 26.18 6.94 63.08
N ASP A 10 26.31 8.24 63.45
CA ASP A 10 25.40 9.39 63.73
C ASP A 10 26.28 10.69 63.84
N THR A 11 25.87 11.97 63.99
CA THR A 11 24.57 12.69 64.17
C THR A 11 24.69 14.18 63.72
N ASN A 12 23.54 14.87 63.57
CA ASN A 12 23.22 16.31 63.85
C ASN A 12 24.19 17.48 63.52
N SER A 13 23.70 18.42 62.69
CA SER A 13 23.16 19.75 63.11
C SER A 13 22.19 20.25 62.00
N GLU A 14 21.12 21.03 62.18
CA GLU A 14 20.73 22.13 63.08
C GLU A 14 21.58 23.42 62.93
N ILE A 15 21.04 24.64 62.78
CA ILE A 15 19.66 25.18 62.59
C ILE A 15 19.82 26.52 61.83
N GLU A 16 18.93 26.88 60.90
CA GLU A 16 18.28 28.19 60.93
C GLU A 16 16.97 28.24 60.11
N LYS A 17 16.03 29.09 60.54
CA LYS A 17 14.69 29.25 59.95
C LYS A 17 14.55 30.61 59.29
N ARG A 18 13.78 30.68 58.19
CA ARG A 18 12.82 31.78 57.96
C ARG A 18 11.55 31.24 57.32
N GLU A 19 10.44 31.44 58.02
CA GLU A 19 9.08 31.26 57.50
C GLU A 19 8.61 32.59 56.89
N ILE A 20 7.73 32.53 55.89
CA ILE A 20 6.36 33.10 55.91
C ILE A 20 5.65 32.73 54.60
N ALA A 21 4.32 32.59 54.69
CA ALA A 21 3.24 32.44 53.69
C ALA A 21 3.56 32.77 52.19
N ASP A 22 2.85 32.20 51.20
CA ASP A 22 1.38 32.05 51.24
C ASP A 22 0.75 30.99 50.29
N ASP A 23 -0.49 30.65 50.65
CA ASP A 23 -1.60 29.94 49.97
C ASP A 23 -1.41 28.56 49.31
N THR A 24 -2.53 27.86 49.12
CA THR A 24 -2.63 26.44 48.74
C THR A 24 -3.66 26.21 47.63
N THR A 25 -3.19 25.86 46.42
CA THR A 25 -4.05 25.21 45.42
C THR A 25 -3.30 24.14 44.64
N SER A 26 -3.64 22.88 44.91
CA SER A 26 -3.07 21.71 44.23
C SER A 26 -3.90 21.30 43.01
N GLU A 27 -3.81 22.08 41.93
CA GLU A 27 -4.51 21.77 40.67
C GLU A 27 -3.60 21.01 39.71
N THR A 28 -3.51 19.69 39.94
CA THR A 28 -3.08 18.74 38.90
C THR A 28 -4.24 18.53 37.94
N GLU A 29 -4.55 19.55 37.13
CA GLU A 29 -5.59 19.44 36.12
C GLU A 29 -5.30 18.28 35.17
N GLN A 30 -6.26 17.36 35.06
CA GLN A 30 -6.18 16.23 34.17
C GLN A 30 -6.23 16.75 32.74
N LYS A 31 -5.13 16.58 32.00
CA LYS A 31 -5.06 16.98 30.59
C LYS A 31 -5.94 16.06 29.75
N GLU A 32 -7.22 16.40 29.65
CA GLU A 32 -8.25 15.61 28.99
C GLU A 32 -7.90 15.29 27.52
N ILE A 33 -8.51 14.20 27.04
CA ILE A 33 -8.17 13.54 25.78
C ILE A 33 -8.76 14.32 24.59
N SER A 34 -8.12 15.44 24.25
CA SER A 34 -8.49 16.32 23.13
C SER A 34 -7.59 16.10 21.90
N ASP A 35 -7.51 14.85 21.44
CA ASP A 35 -6.67 14.43 20.29
C ASP A 35 -7.44 13.61 19.22
N ASP A 36 -8.56 12.97 19.57
CA ASP A 36 -9.26 12.04 18.66
C ASP A 36 -9.86 12.75 17.43
N SER A 37 -10.35 13.99 17.57
CA SER A 37 -10.82 14.81 16.45
C SER A 37 -9.69 15.18 15.48
N PHE A 38 -8.52 15.57 16.00
CA PHE A 38 -7.34 15.94 15.22
C PHE A 38 -6.74 14.73 14.49
N LEU A 39 -6.75 13.56 15.13
CA LEU A 39 -6.41 12.28 14.50
C LEU A 39 -7.44 11.90 13.42
N GLN A 40 -8.73 12.09 13.68
CA GLN A 40 -9.79 11.79 12.72
C GLN A 40 -9.70 12.69 11.47
N ASP A 41 -9.45 13.99 11.60
CA ASP A 41 -9.27 14.91 10.47
C ASP A 41 -8.01 14.58 9.65
N LYS A 42 -6.89 14.27 10.30
CA LYS A 42 -5.69 13.77 9.62
C LYS A 42 -5.98 12.49 8.83
N GLN A 43 -6.74 11.56 9.41
CA GLN A 43 -7.17 10.34 8.71
C GLN A 43 -8.10 10.64 7.53
N GLN A 44 -9.08 11.54 7.68
CA GLN A 44 -9.96 11.95 6.59
C GLN A 44 -9.19 12.59 5.44
N LEU A 45 -8.26 13.50 5.73
CA LEU A 45 -7.40 14.15 4.74
C LEU A 45 -6.48 13.15 4.04
N ALA A 46 -5.90 12.19 4.77
CA ALA A 46 -5.08 11.12 4.21
C ALA A 46 -5.89 10.19 3.29
N ARG A 47 -7.10 9.77 3.72
CA ARG A 47 -8.04 8.97 2.90
C ARG A 47 -8.44 9.73 1.63
N LYS A 48 -8.76 11.03 1.73
CA LYS A 48 -9.10 11.89 0.58
C LYS A 48 -7.93 12.01 -0.42
N LYS A 49 -6.70 12.27 0.07
CA LYS A 49 -5.48 12.30 -0.77
C LYS A 49 -5.18 10.94 -1.42
N SER A 50 -5.36 9.84 -0.69
CA SER A 50 -5.18 8.46 -1.21
C SER A 50 -6.18 8.15 -2.34
N ASN A 51 -7.45 8.50 -2.18
CA ASN A 51 -8.48 8.29 -3.20
C ASN A 51 -8.17 9.07 -4.49
N VAL A 52 -7.73 10.34 -4.39
CA VAL A 52 -7.31 11.13 -5.58
C VAL A 52 -6.11 10.50 -6.27
N ARG A 53 -5.10 10.04 -5.53
CA ARG A 53 -3.94 9.31 -6.11
C ARG A 53 -4.37 8.05 -6.85
N MET A 54 -5.27 7.25 -6.27
CA MET A 54 -5.72 6.01 -6.89
C MET A 54 -6.64 6.24 -8.10
N GLN A 55 -7.41 7.33 -8.13
CA GLN A 55 -8.14 7.79 -9.32
C GLN A 55 -7.19 8.16 -10.47
N LEU A 56 -6.09 8.86 -10.18
CA LEU A 56 -5.08 9.20 -11.20
C LEU A 56 -4.35 7.96 -11.73
N ILE A 57 -4.07 6.97 -10.87
CA ILE A 57 -3.51 5.67 -11.28
C ILE A 57 -4.49 4.91 -12.19
N ALA A 58 -5.75 4.81 -11.79
CA ALA A 58 -6.79 4.16 -12.59
C ALA A 58 -6.98 4.87 -13.95
N LEU A 59 -6.89 6.19 -14.01
CA LEU A 59 -6.96 6.97 -15.24
C LEU A 59 -5.75 6.76 -16.15
N LYS A 60 -4.53 6.67 -15.59
CA LYS A 60 -3.32 6.35 -16.37
C LYS A 60 -3.41 4.96 -16.99
N LEU A 61 -3.79 3.94 -16.22
CA LEU A 61 -3.98 2.58 -16.73
C LEU A 61 -5.08 2.53 -17.78
N PHE A 62 -6.20 3.22 -17.59
CA PHE A 62 -7.26 3.29 -18.59
C PHE A 62 -6.77 3.87 -19.93
N ARG A 63 -5.98 4.96 -19.90
CA ARG A 63 -5.38 5.56 -21.10
C ARG A 63 -4.47 4.57 -21.85
N ILE A 64 -3.48 3.99 -21.16
CA ILE A 64 -2.56 3.02 -21.78
C ILE A 64 -3.32 1.82 -22.38
N LEU A 65 -4.42 1.39 -21.76
CA LEU A 65 -5.26 0.31 -22.30
C LEU A 65 -6.01 0.73 -23.57
N ILE A 66 -6.62 1.91 -23.65
CA ILE A 66 -7.31 2.36 -24.89
C ILE A 66 -6.32 2.73 -26.01
N ASP A 67 -5.14 3.22 -25.67
CA ASP A 67 -4.10 3.59 -26.63
C ASP A 67 -3.46 2.33 -27.27
N ALA A 68 -3.34 1.22 -26.53
CA ALA A 68 -2.70 -0.01 -26.99
C ALA A 68 -3.67 -1.11 -27.49
N VAL A 69 -4.98 -0.99 -27.22
CA VAL A 69 -5.96 -2.05 -27.48
C VAL A 69 -7.24 -1.48 -28.13
N PRO A 70 -7.49 -1.77 -29.42
CA PRO A 70 -8.72 -1.40 -30.09
C PRO A 70 -9.97 -1.85 -29.33
N ASN A 71 -10.95 -0.95 -29.21
CA ASN A 71 -12.26 -1.17 -28.55
C ASN A 71 -12.17 -1.54 -27.05
N ALA A 72 -11.05 -1.24 -26.36
CA ALA A 72 -10.94 -1.46 -24.92
C ALA A 72 -11.94 -0.64 -24.08
N SER A 73 -12.37 0.52 -24.58
CA SER A 73 -13.43 1.38 -24.01
C SER A 73 -14.70 0.63 -23.59
N ASP A 74 -15.01 -0.45 -24.31
CA ASP A 74 -16.27 -1.16 -24.22
C ASP A 74 -16.23 -2.18 -23.06
N VAL A 75 -15.02 -2.59 -22.66
CA VAL A 75 -14.76 -3.62 -21.65
C VAL A 75 -14.20 -3.02 -20.36
N VAL A 76 -13.35 -2.00 -20.44
CA VAL A 76 -12.71 -1.35 -19.28
C VAL A 76 -13.02 0.14 -19.21
N SER A 77 -13.08 0.69 -18.00
CA SER A 77 -13.22 2.12 -17.75
C SER A 77 -12.49 2.50 -16.47
N THR A 78 -12.14 3.79 -16.30
CA THR A 78 -11.50 4.32 -15.08
C THR A 78 -12.22 3.88 -13.80
N SER A 79 -13.56 3.85 -13.81
CA SER A 79 -14.37 3.40 -12.66
C SER A 79 -14.24 1.90 -12.38
N ARG A 80 -14.15 1.06 -13.43
CA ARG A 80 -13.88 -0.40 -13.26
C ARG A 80 -12.48 -0.65 -12.73
N ILE A 81 -11.46 0.07 -13.22
CA ILE A 81 -10.09 -0.03 -12.71
C ILE A 81 -9.98 0.47 -11.26
N MET A 82 -10.64 1.58 -10.91
CA MET A 82 -10.70 2.08 -9.54
C MET A 82 -11.38 1.06 -8.59
N LEU A 83 -12.44 0.38 -9.04
CA LEU A 83 -13.08 -0.69 -8.28
C LEU A 83 -12.14 -1.90 -8.08
N PHE A 84 -11.38 -2.28 -9.11
CA PHE A 84 -10.33 -3.30 -9.01
C PHE A 84 -9.25 -2.94 -7.97
N PHE A 85 -8.72 -1.71 -7.98
CA PHE A 85 -7.75 -1.28 -6.95
C PHE A 85 -8.36 -1.20 -5.56
N LYS A 86 -9.63 -0.80 -5.42
CA LYS A 86 -10.35 -0.85 -4.13
C LYS A 86 -10.47 -2.30 -3.62
N TYR A 87 -10.78 -3.26 -4.50
CA TYR A 87 -10.84 -4.68 -4.17
C TYR A 87 -9.46 -5.23 -3.75
N MET A 88 -8.41 -4.93 -4.52
CA MET A 88 -7.03 -5.32 -4.20
C MET A 88 -6.51 -4.66 -2.92
N LYS A 89 -6.99 -3.45 -2.59
CA LYS A 89 -6.66 -2.80 -1.31
C LYS A 89 -7.26 -3.52 -0.11
N LEU A 90 -8.47 -4.07 -0.25
CA LEU A 90 -9.14 -4.82 0.81
C LEU A 90 -8.56 -6.23 0.95
N ASN A 91 -8.37 -6.95 -0.16
CA ASN A 91 -8.09 -8.39 -0.11
C ASN A 91 -6.61 -8.79 -0.15
N VAL A 92 -5.69 -7.90 -0.59
CA VAL A 92 -4.23 -8.15 -0.58
C VAL A 92 -3.40 -6.96 -0.05
N ASN A 93 -4.06 -5.93 0.47
CA ASN A 93 -3.46 -4.69 0.96
C ASN A 93 -2.48 -4.05 -0.04
N ILE A 94 -2.89 -3.88 -1.31
CA ILE A 94 -2.03 -3.25 -2.33
C ILE A 94 -1.62 -1.81 -1.91
N THR A 95 -0.40 -1.38 -2.19
CA THR A 95 0.08 -0.02 -1.89
C THR A 95 -0.20 0.94 -3.05
N ILE A 96 -0.02 2.25 -2.83
CA ILE A 96 -0.06 3.23 -3.92
C ILE A 96 1.11 2.99 -4.88
N ASP A 97 2.26 2.61 -4.31
CA ASP A 97 3.52 2.47 -5.04
C ASP A 97 3.52 1.19 -5.89
N GLU A 98 3.01 0.07 -5.39
CA GLU A 98 2.70 -1.13 -6.20
C GLU A 98 1.67 -0.83 -7.30
N SER A 99 0.68 0.02 -7.00
CA SER A 99 -0.31 0.41 -7.99
C SER A 99 0.29 1.33 -9.07
N LEU A 100 1.36 2.07 -8.75
CA LEU A 100 2.18 2.83 -9.69
C LEU A 100 3.16 1.94 -10.48
N THR A 101 3.76 0.92 -9.83
CA THR A 101 4.52 -0.16 -10.47
C THR A 101 3.68 -0.83 -11.55
N ALA A 102 2.40 -1.13 -11.28
CA ALA A 102 1.48 -1.68 -12.26
C ALA A 102 1.23 -0.75 -13.47
N VAL A 103 1.24 0.58 -13.30
CA VAL A 103 1.18 1.55 -14.42
C VAL A 103 2.43 1.44 -15.29
N ALA A 104 3.61 1.49 -14.67
CA ALA A 104 4.89 1.49 -15.39
C ALA A 104 5.14 0.15 -16.09
N LEU A 105 4.81 -0.97 -15.42
CA LEU A 105 4.84 -2.31 -16.01
C LEU A 105 3.93 -2.41 -17.24
N LEU A 106 2.70 -1.88 -17.22
CA LEU A 106 1.84 -1.88 -18.40
C LEU A 106 2.42 -1.00 -19.52
N GLN A 107 2.87 0.21 -19.21
CA GLN A 107 3.46 1.11 -20.20
C GLN A 107 4.66 0.46 -20.90
N ARG A 108 5.60 -0.09 -20.12
CA ARG A 108 6.77 -0.82 -20.63
C ARG A 108 6.37 -2.08 -21.41
N PHE A 109 5.35 -2.81 -20.97
CA PHE A 109 4.80 -3.96 -21.70
C PHE A 109 4.21 -3.56 -23.06
N THR A 110 3.49 -2.43 -23.14
CA THR A 110 2.98 -1.92 -24.43
C THR A 110 4.10 -1.50 -25.38
N SER A 111 5.16 -0.85 -24.88
CA SER A 111 6.36 -0.58 -25.68
C SER A 111 7.01 -1.88 -26.18
N LYS A 112 7.20 -2.86 -25.29
CA LYS A 112 7.84 -4.16 -25.60
C LYS A 112 7.05 -5.00 -26.60
N GLN A 113 5.72 -4.92 -26.60
CA GLN A 113 4.87 -5.50 -27.64
C GLN A 113 5.16 -4.86 -29.02
N THR A 114 5.18 -3.53 -29.08
CA THR A 114 5.47 -2.77 -30.32
C THR A 114 6.89 -3.01 -30.84
N GLU A 115 7.91 -2.97 -29.97
CA GLU A 115 9.32 -3.30 -30.29
C GLU A 115 9.45 -4.67 -30.96
N LYS A 116 8.64 -5.64 -30.54
CA LYS A 116 8.68 -7.04 -31.00
C LYS A 116 7.69 -7.34 -32.12
N GLY A 117 6.89 -6.36 -32.56
CA GLY A 117 5.86 -6.55 -33.59
C GLY A 117 4.73 -7.51 -33.20
N ILE A 118 4.45 -7.68 -31.89
CA ILE A 118 3.46 -8.63 -31.38
C ILE A 118 2.31 -7.90 -30.67
N GLN A 119 1.06 -8.30 -30.93
CA GLN A 119 -0.12 -7.78 -30.24
C GLN A 119 -0.85 -8.94 -29.53
N ILE A 120 -0.59 -9.08 -28.23
CA ILE A 120 -1.14 -10.15 -27.39
C ILE A 120 -2.25 -9.61 -26.48
N LEU A 121 -2.18 -8.34 -26.09
CA LEU A 121 -3.23 -7.67 -25.34
C LEU A 121 -4.45 -7.36 -26.24
N SER A 122 -5.64 -7.76 -25.79
CA SER A 122 -6.91 -7.67 -26.53
C SER A 122 -8.09 -7.45 -25.57
N PRO A 123 -9.26 -6.96 -26.02
CA PRO A 123 -10.41 -6.74 -25.12
C PRO A 123 -10.85 -7.99 -24.35
N LYS A 124 -10.54 -9.19 -24.88
CA LYS A 124 -10.85 -10.48 -24.25
C LYS A 124 -9.96 -10.84 -23.05
N ASN A 125 -8.78 -10.23 -22.89
CA ASN A 125 -7.81 -10.58 -21.85
C ASN A 125 -7.34 -9.41 -20.94
N ILE A 126 -7.88 -8.19 -21.12
CA ILE A 126 -7.61 -7.03 -20.23
C ILE A 126 -7.83 -7.36 -18.74
N GLY A 127 -8.89 -8.13 -18.41
CA GLY A 127 -9.16 -8.53 -17.02
C GLY A 127 -8.02 -9.36 -16.41
N THR A 128 -7.59 -10.41 -17.11
CA THR A 128 -6.44 -11.24 -16.71
C THR A 128 -5.16 -10.42 -16.64
N MET A 129 -4.94 -9.50 -17.60
CA MET A 129 -3.77 -8.63 -17.61
C MET A 129 -3.71 -7.72 -16.37
N LEU A 130 -4.83 -7.11 -15.96
CA LEU A 130 -4.89 -6.29 -14.74
C LEU A 130 -4.54 -7.10 -13.48
N VAL A 131 -4.98 -8.36 -13.40
CA VAL A 131 -4.59 -9.28 -12.32
C VAL A 131 -3.09 -9.59 -12.38
N VAL A 132 -2.54 -9.95 -13.54
CA VAL A 132 -1.10 -10.24 -13.71
C VAL A 132 -0.22 -9.04 -13.36
N LEU A 133 -0.56 -7.83 -13.84
CA LEU A 133 0.16 -6.59 -13.51
C LEU A 133 0.24 -6.36 -12.00
N ALA A 134 -0.86 -6.56 -11.28
CA ALA A 134 -0.90 -6.39 -9.84
C ALA A 134 -0.14 -7.51 -9.10
N ILE A 135 -0.15 -8.76 -9.60
CA ILE A 135 0.65 -9.85 -9.06
C ILE A 135 2.15 -9.54 -9.21
N VAL A 136 2.60 -9.18 -10.41
CA VAL A 136 4.02 -8.87 -10.67
C VAL A 136 4.44 -7.62 -9.91
N ALA A 137 3.59 -6.59 -9.81
CA ALA A 137 3.88 -5.41 -9.00
C ALA A 137 4.02 -5.74 -7.50
N ILE A 138 3.15 -6.58 -6.94
CA ILE A 138 3.26 -7.05 -5.55
C ILE A 138 4.54 -7.89 -5.37
N LYS A 139 4.94 -8.70 -6.37
CA LYS A 139 6.19 -9.49 -6.34
C LYS A 139 7.46 -8.65 -6.51
N ALA A 140 7.38 -7.52 -7.19
CA ALA A 140 8.49 -6.58 -7.35
C ALA A 140 8.77 -5.75 -6.08
N ASN A 141 7.76 -5.54 -5.22
CA ASN A 141 7.83 -4.62 -4.07
C ASN A 141 7.79 -5.30 -2.68
N ARG A 142 7.73 -6.64 -2.59
CA ARG A 142 7.65 -7.35 -1.30
C ARG A 142 8.54 -8.60 -1.27
N ASP A 143 9.25 -8.79 -0.16
CA ASP A 143 9.98 -10.04 0.13
C ASP A 143 9.03 -11.24 0.28
N HIS A 144 7.82 -10.98 0.78
CA HIS A 144 6.80 -11.99 1.09
C HIS A 144 5.52 -11.73 0.29
N THR A 145 5.14 -12.69 -0.56
CA THR A 145 4.13 -12.52 -1.61
C THR A 145 3.05 -13.61 -1.57
N TYR A 146 1.90 -13.35 -2.18
CA TYR A 146 0.84 -14.34 -2.29
C TYR A 146 1.03 -15.25 -3.51
N LYS A 147 0.84 -16.57 -3.33
CA LYS A 147 0.84 -17.55 -4.41
C LYS A 147 -0.29 -17.26 -5.42
N ASN A 148 -0.02 -17.50 -6.70
CA ASN A 148 -1.00 -17.31 -7.79
C ASN A 148 -2.32 -18.06 -7.55
N SER A 149 -2.31 -19.18 -6.81
CA SER A 149 -3.52 -19.91 -6.40
C SER A 149 -4.50 -19.10 -5.55
N ARG A 150 -4.05 -18.09 -4.80
CA ARG A 150 -4.93 -17.12 -4.12
C ARG A 150 -5.69 -16.30 -5.15
N PHE A 151 -4.98 -15.61 -6.04
CA PHE A 151 -5.56 -14.74 -7.06
C PHE A 151 -6.42 -15.50 -8.08
N ALA A 152 -6.03 -16.72 -8.46
CA ALA A 152 -6.80 -17.62 -9.31
C ALA A 152 -8.18 -17.91 -8.71
N LYS A 153 -8.24 -18.28 -7.43
CA LYS A 153 -9.49 -18.47 -6.70
C LYS A 153 -10.29 -17.16 -6.58
N GLU A 154 -9.62 -16.07 -6.24
CA GLU A 154 -10.22 -14.76 -5.97
C GLU A 154 -10.93 -14.15 -7.19
N PHE A 155 -10.32 -14.30 -8.38
CA PHE A 155 -10.84 -13.75 -9.64
C PHE A 155 -11.55 -14.79 -10.54
N GLY A 156 -11.69 -16.05 -10.09
CA GLY A 156 -12.29 -17.12 -10.89
C GLY A 156 -11.47 -17.54 -12.12
N ILE A 157 -10.18 -17.21 -12.16
CA ILE A 157 -9.28 -17.50 -13.28
C ILE A 157 -8.65 -18.89 -13.06
N PRO A 158 -8.68 -19.82 -14.03
CA PRO A 158 -7.99 -21.11 -13.91
C PRO A 158 -6.49 -20.92 -13.61
N LEU A 159 -5.97 -21.62 -12.59
CA LEU A 159 -4.59 -21.41 -12.11
C LEU A 159 -3.54 -21.63 -13.22
N ALA A 160 -3.76 -22.59 -14.12
CA ALA A 160 -2.90 -22.81 -15.28
C ALA A 160 -2.83 -21.56 -16.17
N VAL A 161 -3.99 -21.00 -16.54
CA VAL A 161 -4.10 -19.78 -17.37
C VAL A 161 -3.46 -18.58 -16.69
N LEU A 162 -3.60 -18.44 -15.37
CA LEU A 162 -2.99 -17.33 -14.63
C LEU A 162 -1.45 -17.45 -14.57
N ASN A 163 -0.93 -18.65 -14.34
CA ASN A 163 0.51 -18.92 -14.34
C ASN A 163 1.11 -18.73 -15.75
N GLU A 164 0.43 -19.21 -16.79
CA GLU A 164 0.83 -19.03 -18.18
C GLU A 164 0.81 -17.55 -18.58
N SER A 165 -0.21 -16.79 -18.16
CA SER A 165 -0.31 -15.35 -18.41
C SER A 165 0.82 -14.56 -17.73
N GLU A 166 1.21 -14.92 -16.51
CA GLU A 166 2.38 -14.33 -15.84
C GLU A 166 3.70 -14.72 -16.54
N ALA A 167 3.88 -15.98 -16.91
CA ALA A 167 5.09 -16.43 -17.61
C ALA A 167 5.22 -15.77 -19.00
N ALA A 168 4.11 -15.63 -19.74
CA ALA A 168 4.06 -14.89 -21.00
C ALA A 168 4.38 -13.41 -20.82
N PHE A 169 3.82 -12.77 -19.77
CA PHE A 169 4.14 -11.39 -19.41
C PHE A 169 5.64 -11.19 -19.18
N MET A 170 6.26 -12.02 -18.33
CA MET A 170 7.69 -11.93 -18.02
C MET A 170 8.56 -12.15 -19.27
N LYS A 171 8.18 -13.08 -20.15
CA LYS A 171 8.88 -13.32 -21.43
C LYS A 171 8.78 -12.13 -22.39
N ILE A 172 7.67 -11.40 -22.42
CA ILE A 172 7.52 -10.18 -23.22
C ILE A 172 8.36 -9.04 -22.63
N MET A 173 8.48 -8.97 -21.30
CA MET A 173 9.29 -8.00 -20.55
C MET A 173 10.79 -8.30 -20.51
N ASP A 174 11.27 -9.30 -21.26
CA ASP A 174 12.67 -9.76 -21.24
C ASP A 174 13.16 -10.16 -19.82
N ASN A 175 12.24 -10.70 -19.01
CA ASN A 175 12.39 -11.01 -17.58
C ASN A 175 12.84 -9.83 -16.68
N SER A 176 12.77 -8.60 -17.19
CA SER A 176 13.22 -7.40 -16.48
C SER A 176 12.01 -6.58 -15.98
N ILE A 177 11.89 -6.48 -14.66
CA ILE A 177 10.82 -5.75 -13.95
C ILE A 177 11.25 -4.39 -13.41
N ASN A 178 12.51 -4.00 -13.64
CA ASN A 178 13.05 -2.72 -13.22
C ASN A 178 12.19 -1.56 -13.74
N ILE A 179 11.99 -0.57 -12.88
CA ILE A 179 11.39 0.72 -13.23
C ILE A 179 12.48 1.73 -12.92
N ASP A 180 13.13 2.20 -13.98
CA ASP A 180 14.16 3.23 -13.95
C ASP A 180 13.52 4.64 -14.05
#